data_AF-A0A0B0CZQ0-F1
#
_entry.id   AF-A0A0B0CZQ0-F1
#
_cell.length_a   1.000
_cell.length_b   1.000
_cell.length_c   1.000
_cell.angle_alpha   90.00
_cell.angle_beta   90.00
_cell.angle_gamma   90.00
#
_symmetry.space_group_name_H-M   'P 1'
#
loop_
_entity.id
_entity.type
_entity.pdbx_description
1 polymer ?
#
loop_
_entity_poly.entity_id
_entity_poly.type
_entity_poly.pdbx_seq_one_letter_code
_entity_poly.pdbx_strand_id
1 'polypeptide(L)'
;APVEIENRTKRSHHSLYKKGIIMNVLNPKVSLFFLALLPQFVNNSLGSVSLQMLGLGAVFLIQAFIIFSLVSVFSEKIRHVLANNEWVMKRMNLFEGMILTAIGLNVAVSGK
;
A
#
# COMPACT_ATOMS: atom_id res chain seq x y z
N ALA A 1 29.29 5.45 -24.16
CA ALA A 1 29.68 5.58 -22.74
C ALA A 1 29.49 4.21 -22.08
N PRO A 2 30.44 3.71 -21.28
CA PRO A 2 30.25 2.44 -20.59
C PRO A 2 29.15 2.63 -19.54
N VAL A 3 28.18 1.73 -19.52
CA VAL A 3 27.12 1.69 -18.52
C VAL A 3 27.79 1.34 -17.19
N GLU A 4 27.94 2.33 -16.31
CA GLU A 4 28.48 2.15 -14.98
C GLU A 4 27.52 1.27 -14.18
N ILE A 5 27.90 0.01 -13.98
CA ILE A 5 27.13 -0.93 -13.19
C ILE A 5 27.22 -0.47 -11.74
N GLU A 6 26.19 0.25 -11.29
CA GLU A 6 26.03 0.68 -9.91
C GLU A 6 26.09 -0.56 -9.00
N ASN A 7 27.21 -0.71 -8.29
CA ASN A 7 27.41 -1.72 -7.26
C ASN A 7 26.37 -1.48 -6.15
N ARG A 8 25.21 -2.13 -6.25
CA ARG A 8 24.21 -2.14 -5.18
C ARG A 8 24.81 -2.86 -3.97
N THR A 9 25.48 -2.10 -3.12
CA THR A 9 25.92 -2.55 -1.79
C THR A 9 24.76 -3.29 -1.13
N LYS A 10 24.99 -4.55 -0.73
CA LYS A 10 23.98 -5.39 -0.09
C LYS A 10 23.53 -4.71 1.20
N ARG A 11 22.49 -3.86 1.11
CA ARG A 11 21.92 -3.20 2.28
C ARG A 11 21.38 -4.26 3.22
N SER A 12 21.79 -4.17 4.49
CA SER A 12 21.28 -5.04 5.54
C SER A 12 19.74 -5.02 5.51
N HIS A 13 19.11 -6.19 5.66
CA HIS A 13 17.65 -6.32 5.65
C HIS A 13 17.00 -5.40 6.68
N HIS A 14 17.68 -5.16 7.81
CA HIS A 14 17.28 -4.22 8.84
C HIS A 14 17.28 -2.76 8.35
N SER A 15 18.26 -2.37 7.53
CA SER A 15 18.30 -1.03 6.90
C SER A 15 17.13 -0.84 5.93
N LEU A 16 16.80 -1.87 5.15
CA LEU A 16 15.65 -1.84 4.24
C LEU A 16 14.32 -1.77 5.00
N TYR A 17 14.17 -2.55 6.07
CA TYR A 17 12.98 -2.52 6.92
C TYR A 17 12.78 -1.15 7.58
N LYS A 18 13.83 -0.58 8.20
CA LYS A 18 13.79 0.78 8.76
C LYS A 18 13.43 1.82 7.71
N LYS A 19 14.03 1.73 6.52
CA LYS A 19 13.70 2.63 5.41
C LYS A 19 12.23 2.50 5.01
N GLY A 20 11.69 1.28 4.96
CA GLY A 20 10.28 1.03 4.68
C GLY A 20 9.35 1.65 5.71
N ILE A 21 9.63 1.48 7.01
CA ILE A 21 8.87 2.11 8.10
C ILE A 21 8.89 3.63 7.95
N ILE A 22 10.07 4.23 7.82
CA ILE A 22 10.21 5.69 7.73
C ILE A 22 9.46 6.21 6.51
N MET A 23 9.58 5.55 5.35
CA MET A 23 8.89 5.94 4.13
C MET A 23 7.37 5.83 4.27
N ASN A 24 6.87 4.83 5.00
CA ASN A 24 5.43 4.66 5.23
C ASN A 24 4.90 5.71 6.23
N VAL A 25 5.60 5.93 7.35
CA VAL A 25 5.23 6.93 8.37
C VAL A 25 5.23 8.35 7.81
N LEU A 26 6.21 8.67 6.96
CA LEU A 26 6.29 9.98 6.30
C LEU A 26 5.30 10.12 5.12
N ASN A 27 4.59 9.07 4.73
CA ASN A 27 3.61 9.15 3.66
C ASN A 27 2.33 9.83 4.17
N PRO A 28 2.04 11.08 3.76
CA PRO A 28 0.91 11.82 4.31
C PRO A 28 -0.43 11.21 3.90
N LYS A 29 -0.47 10.35 2.87
CA LYS A 29 -1.71 9.77 2.35
C LYS A 29 -2.44 8.94 3.41
N VAL A 30 -1.70 8.14 4.18
CA VAL A 30 -2.29 7.29 5.22
C VAL A 30 -2.84 8.16 6.35
N SER A 31 -2.07 9.16 6.79
CA SER A 31 -2.50 10.10 7.84
C SER A 31 -3.72 10.92 7.40
N LEU A 32 -3.74 11.42 6.17
CA LEU A 32 -4.87 12.16 5.60
C LEU A 32 -6.13 11.29 5.50
N PHE A 33 -5.99 10.02 5.11
CA PHE A 33 -7.12 9.08 5.11
C PHE A 33 -7.72 8.93 6.50
N PHE A 34 -6.90 8.70 7.53
CA PHE A 34 -7.41 8.56 8.89
C PHE A 34 -7.98 9.86 9.46
N LEU A 35 -7.37 11.01 9.18
CA LEU A 35 -7.90 12.31 9.58
C LEU A 35 -9.21 12.65 8.87
N ALA A 36 -9.44 12.15 7.65
CA ALA A 36 -10.72 12.34 6.97
C ALA A 36 -11.79 11.36 7.46
N LEU A 37 -11.41 10.13 7.78
CA LEU A 37 -12.35 9.03 8.04
C LEU A 37 -12.67 8.86 9.54
N LEU A 38 -11.66 8.80 10.41
CA LEU A 38 -11.85 8.45 11.83
C LEU A 38 -12.63 9.49 12.64
N PRO A 39 -12.42 10.81 12.51
CA PRO A 39 -13.17 11.78 13.31
C PRO A 39 -14.69 11.69 13.10
N GLN A 40 -15.13 11.21 11.94
CA GLN A 40 -16.56 11.04 11.65
C GLN A 40 -17.23 9.99 12.55
N PHE A 41 -16.44 9.08 13.13
CA PHE A 41 -16.92 8.04 14.04
C PHE A 41 -16.69 8.37 15.52
N VAL A 42 -16.08 9.52 15.83
CA VAL A 42 -15.83 9.96 17.20
C VAL A 42 -17.03 10.75 17.71
N ASN A 43 -17.43 10.47 18.94
CA ASN A 43 -18.46 11.26 19.62
C ASN A 43 -17.84 12.13 20.72
N ASN A 44 -17.95 13.45 20.57
CA ASN A 44 -17.44 14.44 21.54
C ASN A 44 -18.12 14.35 22.92
N SER A 45 -19.33 13.76 23.02
CA SER A 45 -20.04 13.62 24.29
C SER A 45 -19.63 12.38 25.10
N LEU A 46 -18.86 11.46 24.52
CA LEU A 46 -18.52 10.16 25.13
C LEU A 46 -17.12 10.14 25.79
N GLY A 47 -16.43 11.27 25.88
CA GLY A 47 -15.14 11.41 26.57
C GLY A 47 -14.00 11.84 25.65
N SER A 48 -12.77 11.44 25.99
CA SER A 48 -11.56 11.89 25.27
C SER A 48 -11.53 11.42 23.80
N VAL A 49 -11.57 12.39 22.88
CA VAL A 49 -11.43 12.19 21.43
C VAL A 49 -10.17 11.41 21.08
N SER A 50 -9.04 11.72 21.72
CA SER A 50 -7.76 11.05 21.45
C SER A 50 -7.79 9.56 21.76
N LEU A 51 -8.49 9.17 22.84
CA LEU A 51 -8.59 7.77 23.23
C LEU A 51 -9.52 6.99 22.28
N GLN A 52 -10.63 7.61 21.86
CA GLN A 52 -11.52 7.04 20.84
C GLN A 52 -10.79 6.87 19.49
N MET A 53 -10.03 7.87 19.06
CA MET A 53 -9.19 7.80 17.84
C MET A 53 -8.18 6.66 17.91
N LEU A 54 -7.49 6.49 19.04
CA LEU A 54 -6.50 5.43 19.22
C LEU A 54 -7.16 4.04 19.22
N GLY A 55 -8.34 3.91 19.84
CA GLY A 55 -9.14 2.69 19.80
C GLY A 55 -9.62 2.33 18.40
N LEU A 56 -10.17 3.29 17.65
CA LEU A 56 -10.61 3.10 16.26
C LEU A 56 -9.42 2.74 15.34
N GLY A 57 -8.27 3.39 15.54
CA GLY A 57 -7.03 3.06 14.85
C GLY A 57 -6.57 1.62 15.12
N ALA A 58 -6.65 1.16 16.37
CA ALA A 58 -6.32 -0.22 16.74
C ALA A 58 -7.27 -1.24 16.08
N VAL A 59 -8.58 -0.98 16.07
CA VAL A 59 -9.57 -1.82 15.38
C VAL A 59 -9.26 -1.89 13.89
N PHE A 60 -8.98 -0.75 13.26
CA PHE A 60 -8.60 -0.71 11.85
C PHE A 60 -7.32 -1.51 11.59
N LEU A 61 -6.30 -1.39 12.43
CA LEU A 61 -5.04 -2.14 12.28
C LEU A 61 -5.27 -3.65 12.34
N ILE A 62 -6.09 -4.12 13.29
CA ILE A 62 -6.44 -5.55 13.42
C ILE A 62 -7.19 -6.02 12.17
N GLN A 63 -8.18 -5.25 11.72
CA GLN A 63 -8.95 -5.57 10.52
C GLN A 63 -8.05 -5.64 9.28
N ALA A 64 -7.21 -4.63 9.08
CA ALA A 64 -6.26 -4.57 7.97
C ALA A 64 -5.30 -5.77 8.01
N PHE A 65 -4.77 -6.10 9.19
CA PHE A 65 -3.91 -7.26 9.37
C PHE A 65 -4.60 -8.56 8.95
N ILE A 66 -5.82 -8.80 9.44
CA ILE A 66 -6.60 -10.01 9.08
C ILE A 66 -6.84 -10.08 7.57
N ILE A 67 -7.31 -8.99 6.96
CA ILE A 67 -7.60 -8.95 5.53
C ILE A 67 -6.33 -9.22 4.73
N PHE A 68 -5.22 -8.53 5.03
CA PHE A 68 -3.97 -8.72 4.30
C PHE A 68 -3.36 -10.10 4.52
N SER A 69 -3.47 -10.67 5.72
CA SER A 69 -3.04 -12.05 5.98
C SER A 69 -3.86 -13.06 5.17
N LEU A 70 -5.19 -12.91 5.12
CA LEU A 70 -6.04 -13.77 4.28
C LEU A 70 -5.65 -13.62 2.81
N VAL A 71 -5.57 -12.39 2.31
CA VAL A 71 -5.15 -12.13 0.93
C VAL A 71 -3.78 -12.75 0.63
N SER A 72 -2.81 -12.64 1.54
CA SER A 72 -1.48 -13.24 1.38
C SER A 72 -1.54 -14.77 1.22
N VAL A 73 -2.26 -15.45 2.13
CA VAL A 73 -2.41 -16.92 2.11
C VAL A 73 -3.14 -17.39 0.84
N PHE A 74 -4.19 -16.69 0.41
CA PHE A 74 -4.89 -17.03 -0.83
C PHE A 74 -4.08 -16.70 -2.09
N SER A 75 -3.28 -15.64 -2.05
CA SER A 75 -2.44 -15.21 -3.16
C SER A 75 -1.38 -16.25 -3.50
N GLU A 76 -0.86 -16.99 -2.53
CA GLU A 76 0.08 -18.10 -2.76
C GLU A 76 -0.54 -19.20 -3.63
N LYS A 77 -1.77 -19.63 -3.31
CA LYS A 77 -2.50 -20.64 -4.09
C LYS A 77 -2.82 -20.14 -5.50
N ILE A 78 -3.28 -18.89 -5.61
CA ILE A 78 -3.61 -18.27 -6.90
C ILE A 78 -2.34 -18.19 -7.76
N ARG A 79 -1.21 -17.78 -7.18
CA ARG A 79 0.07 -17.67 -7.89
C ARG A 79 0.49 -18.98 -8.53
N HIS A 80 0.34 -20.12 -7.86
CA HIS A 80 0.69 -21.41 -8.45
C HIS A 80 -0.17 -21.78 -9.66
N VAL A 81 -1.46 -21.45 -9.64
CA VAL A 81 -2.38 -21.71 -10.76
C VAL A 81 -2.14 -20.73 -11.92
N LEU A 82 -1.90 -19.46 -11.61
CA LEU A 82 -1.71 -18.40 -12.60
C LEU A 82 -0.33 -18.43 -13.26
N ALA A 83 0.72 -18.76 -12.50
CA ALA A 83 2.10 -18.80 -12.99
C ALA A 83 2.33 -19.92 -14.02
N ASN A 84 1.48 -20.95 -14.03
CA ASN A 84 1.54 -22.00 -15.04
C ASN A 84 0.93 -21.57 -16.40
N ASN A 85 0.31 -20.40 -16.51
CA ASN A 85 -0.31 -19.92 -17.74
C ASN A 85 0.26 -18.55 -18.17
N GLU A 86 1.26 -18.57 -19.06
CA GLU A 86 1.94 -17.38 -19.57
C GLU A 86 1.00 -16.35 -20.21
N TRP A 87 -0.10 -16.82 -20.82
CA TRP A 87 -1.07 -15.92 -21.45
C TRP A 87 -1.84 -15.08 -20.43
N VAL A 88 -2.17 -15.66 -19.26
CA VAL A 88 -2.86 -14.92 -18.19
C VAL A 88 -1.92 -13.89 -17.60
N MET A 89 -0.68 -14.27 -17.31
CA MET A 89 0.36 -13.36 -16.80
C MET A 89 0.59 -12.18 -17.76
N LYS A 90 0.67 -12.42 -19.07
CA LYS A 90 0.85 -11.37 -20.08
C LYS A 90 -0.35 -10.41 -20.12
N ARG A 91 -1.58 -10.92 -19.97
CA ARG A 91 -2.79 -10.09 -19.95
C ARG A 91 -2.87 -9.23 -18.69
N MET A 92 -2.50 -9.77 -17.54
CA MET A 92 -2.46 -9.04 -16.27
C MET A 92 -1.45 -7.90 -16.32
N ASN A 93 -0.23 -8.16 -16.82
CA ASN A 93 0.78 -7.12 -16.98
C ASN A 93 0.33 -6.02 -17.95
N LEU A 94 -0.31 -6.40 -19.06
CA LEU A 94 -0.87 -5.41 -20.00
C LEU A 94 -1.99 -4.59 -19.34
N PHE A 95 -2.84 -5.23 -18.54
CA PHE A 95 -3.93 -4.58 -17.84
C PHE A 95 -3.42 -3.59 -16.78
N GLU A 96 -2.44 -3.99 -15.97
CA GLU A 96 -1.77 -3.10 -15.01
C GLU A 96 -1.14 -1.89 -15.72
N GLY A 97 -0.39 -2.13 -16.80
CA GLY A 97 0.19 -1.07 -17.62
C GLY A 97 -0.86 -0.11 -18.18
N MET A 98 -1.97 -0.64 -18.72
CA MET A 98 -3.07 0.17 -19.24
C MET A 98 -3.70 1.05 -18.17
N ILE A 99 -3.95 0.51 -16.96
CA ILE A 99 -4.49 1.29 -15.84
C ILE A 99 -3.54 2.40 -15.44
N LEU A 100 -2.25 2.10 -15.30
CA LEU A 100 -1.24 3.10 -14.91
C LEU A 100 -1.09 4.19 -15.96
N THR A 101 -1.10 3.84 -17.26
CA THR A 101 -1.09 4.82 -18.35
C THR A 101 -2.35 5.68 -18.34
N ALA A 102 -3.53 5.09 -18.13
CA ALA A 102 -4.78 5.84 -18.06
C ALA A 102 -4.81 6.82 -16.87
N ILE A 103 -4.36 6.39 -15.69
CA ILE A 103 -4.24 7.26 -14.51
C ILE A 103 -3.23 8.37 -14.78
N GLY A 104 -2.05 8.05 -15.32
CA GLY A 104 -1.02 9.04 -15.66
C GLY A 104 -1.52 10.09 -16.66
N LEU A 105 -2.26 9.65 -17.68
CA LEU A 105 -2.87 10.55 -18.67
C LEU A 105 -3.95 11.43 -18.03
N ASN A 106 -4.81 10.88 -17.18
CA ASN A 106 -5.82 11.65 -16.46
C ASN A 106 -5.18 12.74 -15.58
N VAL A 107 -4.11 12.39 -14.85
CA VAL A 107 -3.36 13.37 -14.03
C VAL A 107 -2.70 14.43 -14.90
N ALA A 108 -2.08 14.07 -16.02
CA ALA A 108 -1.43 15.02 -16.93
C ALA A 108 -2.43 16.02 -17.56
N VAL A 109 -3.66 15.58 -17.80
CA VAL A 109 -4.73 16.42 -18.36
C VAL A 109 -5.45 17.25 -17.28
N SER A 110 -5.67 16.66 -16.10
CA SER A 110 -6.34 17.30 -14.95
C SER A 110 -5.42 18.27 -14.18
N GLY A 111 -4.10 18.18 -14.38
CA GLY A 111 -3.11 19.13 -13.86
C GLY A 111 -3.06 20.47 -14.61
N LYS A 112 -4.03 20.76 -15.49
CA LYS A 112 -4.34 22.08 -16.05
C LYS A 112 -5.62 22.60 -15.41
#